data_AF-A0A1Y3NRA4-F1
#
_entry.id   AF-A0A1Y3NRA4-F1
#
_cell.length_a   1.000
_cell.length_b   1.000
_cell.length_c   1.000
_cell.angle_alpha   90.00
_cell.angle_beta   90.00
_cell.angle_gamma   90.00
#
_symmetry.space_group_name_H-M   'P 1'
#
loop_
_entity.id
_entity.type
_entity.pdbx_description
1 polymer ?
#
loop_
_entity_poly.entity_id
_entity_poly.type
_entity_poly.pdbx_seq_one_letter_code
_entity_poly.pdbx_strand_id
1 'polypeptide(L)'
;MGIRDNLQYTFLLSYGQNNMIKFKNSILENINIQINAPLFYISSNFEIYNSTIRNCNTNYSYLMLLSSIIRKDTQINIDQLNFIDSSALITGSEVQINIKNSIFHNIINKVPNPIIINMLNSDIRFTDVTFRNITSLRSSFFAEKAQYQFSNVLFEDIATNSKTLIDTFYSDISFFNSQFKNILLNGDVDNSSLINFNSNGNTLNMENVILNNIKANGNLIVIEGYLPNIKINNTEISDTSSFGSLLTNISSNSNIHIINSNILNNVNLNKIKQGLITSYTSVNIIAQNSKFSNNIVKNNGGVFCFLNNTQSDIKIFSSLFENNNSMYGGAIYISNTKNKHSNTTLEIIDSSFVENKVQYLGGGIYIDDQYLKFFNISNSKFIKNSSYAGGALYLNNYDYVSTSNNKDIKEYIYNFKQNNNVFINNTSESHGNDYGSQPYLIYLKDSNDKLQKVEMKSGNFFYISKLLFIIVDVFDQIIVDRSKYYSNIILKIAVIDNNILNNTKSIQSNTIKLIGNECNFYQEAD
;
A
#
# COMPACT_ATOMS: atom_id res chain seq x y z
N MET A 1 -21.61 53.15 -1.94
CA MET A 1 -20.34 53.73 -1.46
C MET A 1 -20.28 53.54 0.04
N GLY A 2 -19.68 52.44 0.49
CA GLY A 2 -19.21 52.28 1.86
C GLY A 2 -17.71 52.03 1.73
N ILE A 3 -16.90 52.92 2.31
CA ILE A 3 -15.45 52.77 2.35
C ILE A 3 -15.18 51.49 3.15
N ARG A 4 -14.81 50.41 2.46
CA ARG A 4 -14.19 49.25 3.11
C ARG A 4 -12.69 49.53 3.15
N ASP A 5 -12.17 49.55 4.36
CA ASP A 5 -10.80 49.93 4.72
C ASP A 5 -9.72 49.19 3.91
N ASN A 6 -8.72 49.95 3.45
CA ASN A 6 -7.33 49.55 3.16
C ASN A 6 -7.06 48.24 2.41
N LEU A 7 -7.83 47.88 1.39
CA LEU A 7 -7.42 46.81 0.47
C LEU A 7 -6.34 47.33 -0.48
N GLN A 8 -5.09 46.94 -0.21
CA GLN A 8 -3.94 47.24 -1.06
C GLN A 8 -3.86 46.25 -2.23
N TYR A 9 -3.70 46.76 -3.45
CA TYR A 9 -3.47 46.03 -4.70
C TYR A 9 -2.55 46.89 -5.57
N THR A 10 -1.84 46.29 -6.53
CA THR A 10 -0.82 47.03 -7.29
C THR A 10 -1.23 47.40 -8.71
N PHE A 11 -2.08 46.61 -9.38
CA PHE A 11 -2.42 46.87 -10.78
C PHE A 11 -3.92 47.00 -11.03
N LEU A 12 -4.72 46.01 -10.64
CA LEU A 12 -6.14 46.01 -10.95
C LEU A 12 -6.99 45.65 -9.73
N LEU A 13 -8.05 46.45 -9.56
CA LEU A 13 -9.12 46.23 -8.61
C LEU A 13 -10.44 46.10 -9.36
N SER A 14 -11.08 44.94 -9.23
CA SER A 14 -12.45 44.74 -9.71
C SER A 14 -13.40 44.64 -8.53
N TYR A 15 -14.38 45.55 -8.51
CA TYR A 15 -15.57 45.45 -7.67
C TYR A 15 -16.83 45.50 -8.55
N GLY A 16 -17.74 44.56 -8.32
CA GLY A 16 -19.07 44.58 -8.94
C GLY A 16 -19.53 43.21 -9.42
N GLN A 17 -20.81 42.94 -9.19
CA GLN A 17 -21.48 41.74 -9.69
C GLN A 17 -21.64 41.84 -11.22
N ASN A 18 -21.57 40.70 -11.92
CA ASN A 18 -21.75 40.57 -13.38
C ASN A 18 -20.70 41.28 -14.27
N ASN A 19 -19.64 41.81 -13.67
CA ASN A 19 -18.50 42.30 -14.45
C ASN A 19 -17.67 41.12 -14.96
N MET A 20 -17.02 41.32 -16.11
CA MET A 20 -16.11 40.36 -16.70
C MET A 20 -14.84 41.08 -17.13
N ILE A 21 -13.70 40.65 -16.59
CA ILE A 21 -12.38 41.15 -16.97
C ILE A 21 -11.73 40.13 -17.89
N LYS A 22 -11.13 40.60 -18.98
CA LYS A 22 -10.41 39.76 -19.94
C LYS A 22 -9.01 40.30 -20.20
N PHE A 23 -8.01 39.45 -20.02
CA PHE A 23 -6.65 39.64 -20.52
C PHE A 23 -6.45 38.74 -21.73
N LYS A 24 -6.16 39.32 -22.88
CA LYS A 24 -5.97 38.59 -24.14
C LYS A 24 -4.68 39.01 -24.79
N ASN A 25 -3.92 38.05 -25.34
CA ASN A 25 -2.70 38.34 -26.11
C ASN A 25 -1.74 39.25 -25.33
N SER A 26 -1.62 39.02 -24.01
CA SER A 26 -0.95 39.95 -23.09
C SER A 26 0.34 39.34 -22.55
N ILE A 27 1.30 40.19 -22.20
CA ILE A 27 2.54 39.80 -21.53
C ILE A 27 2.64 40.61 -20.24
N LEU A 28 2.77 39.90 -19.11
CA LEU A 28 3.09 40.46 -17.80
C LEU A 28 4.48 39.93 -17.44
N GLU A 29 5.47 40.81 -17.42
CA GLU A 29 6.85 40.40 -17.21
C GLU A 29 7.63 41.31 -16.26
N ASN A 30 8.52 40.71 -15.47
CA ASN A 30 9.47 41.41 -14.60
C ASN A 30 8.79 42.36 -13.59
N ILE A 31 7.62 41.98 -13.09
CA ILE A 31 6.87 42.74 -12.10
C ILE A 31 7.29 42.28 -10.72
N ASN A 32 7.83 43.17 -9.89
CA ASN A 32 8.25 42.85 -8.53
C ASN A 32 7.57 43.76 -7.51
N ILE A 33 6.58 43.21 -6.79
CA ILE A 33 5.78 43.94 -5.81
C ILE A 33 6.37 43.72 -4.41
N GLN A 34 7.01 44.77 -3.89
CA GLN A 34 7.67 44.77 -2.57
C GLN A 34 6.70 45.01 -1.40
N ILE A 35 5.53 45.60 -1.67
CA ILE A 35 4.49 45.72 -0.65
C ILE A 35 3.73 44.40 -0.52
N ASN A 36 3.13 44.16 0.65
CA ASN A 36 2.33 42.97 0.90
C ASN A 36 0.94 43.08 0.24
N ALA A 37 0.91 43.17 -1.09
CA ALA A 37 -0.30 43.30 -1.90
C ALA A 37 -0.26 42.40 -3.15
N PRO A 38 -1.39 41.85 -3.60
CA PRO A 38 -1.47 41.12 -4.86
C PRO A 38 -1.39 42.08 -6.07
N LEU A 39 -1.03 41.52 -7.22
CA LEU A 39 -1.06 42.25 -8.49
C LEU A 39 -2.52 42.55 -8.90
N PHE A 40 -3.39 41.55 -8.76
CA PHE A 40 -4.82 41.65 -9.05
C PHE A 40 -5.67 41.36 -7.82
N TYR A 41 -6.67 42.20 -7.61
CA TYR A 41 -7.77 41.93 -6.69
C TYR A 41 -9.06 41.83 -7.51
N ILE A 42 -9.71 40.67 -7.50
CA ILE A 42 -10.83 40.35 -8.38
C ILE A 42 -12.04 39.92 -7.55
N SER A 43 -13.20 40.53 -7.81
CA SER A 43 -14.51 40.13 -7.25
C SER A 43 -15.54 39.76 -8.33
N SER A 44 -15.10 39.46 -9.55
CA SER A 44 -15.93 39.33 -10.75
C SER A 44 -15.42 38.21 -11.66
N ASN A 45 -16.11 37.91 -12.76
CA ASN A 45 -15.66 36.92 -13.73
C ASN A 45 -14.33 37.35 -14.35
N PHE A 46 -13.43 36.39 -14.58
CA PHE A 46 -12.08 36.68 -15.03
C PHE A 46 -11.62 35.70 -16.09
N GLU A 47 -11.06 36.23 -17.17
CA GLU A 47 -10.54 35.45 -18.30
C GLU A 47 -9.09 35.87 -18.59
N ILE A 48 -8.18 34.90 -18.66
CA ILE A 48 -6.87 35.06 -19.28
C ILE A 48 -6.84 34.15 -20.50
N TYR A 49 -6.50 34.71 -21.67
CA TYR A 49 -6.38 33.97 -22.92
C TYR A 49 -5.08 34.32 -23.64
N ASN A 50 -4.35 33.31 -24.12
CA ASN A 50 -3.15 33.44 -24.94
C ASN A 50 -2.18 34.49 -24.39
N SER A 51 -1.74 34.30 -23.15
CA SER A 51 -0.97 35.31 -22.42
C SER A 51 0.24 34.69 -21.74
N THR A 52 1.26 35.50 -21.48
CA THR A 52 2.46 35.08 -20.76
C THR A 52 2.58 35.85 -19.44
N ILE A 53 2.84 35.12 -18.36
CA ILE A 53 3.23 35.69 -17.06
C ILE A 53 4.63 35.16 -16.75
N ARG A 54 5.62 36.05 -16.67
CA ARG A 54 7.03 35.68 -16.50
C ARG A 54 7.71 36.55 -15.45
N ASN A 55 8.40 35.93 -14.49
CA ASN A 55 9.17 36.67 -13.49
C ASN A 55 8.33 37.74 -12.77
N CYS A 56 7.09 37.38 -12.44
CA CYS A 56 6.16 38.24 -11.70
C CYS A 56 6.11 37.77 -10.25
N ASN A 57 6.61 38.59 -9.34
CA ASN A 57 6.80 38.23 -7.94
C ASN A 57 6.13 39.24 -7.00
N THR A 58 5.54 38.74 -5.91
CA THR A 58 4.87 39.59 -4.90
C THR A 58 5.24 39.13 -3.50
N ASN A 59 5.41 40.09 -2.58
CA ASN A 59 5.55 39.77 -1.16
C ASN A 59 4.23 39.26 -0.53
N TYR A 60 3.12 39.33 -1.27
CA TYR A 60 1.83 38.72 -0.91
C TYR A 60 1.78 37.21 -1.18
N SER A 61 2.81 36.62 -1.80
CA SER A 61 2.91 35.22 -2.25
C SER A 61 2.04 34.83 -3.43
N TYR A 62 0.98 35.59 -3.74
CA TYR A 62 0.07 35.33 -4.85
C TYR A 62 -0.03 36.54 -5.80
N LEU A 63 -0.20 36.27 -7.09
CA LEU A 63 -0.48 37.32 -8.08
C LEU A 63 -1.92 37.79 -8.04
N MET A 64 -2.87 36.88 -7.82
CA MET A 64 -4.30 37.18 -7.82
C MET A 64 -4.96 36.83 -6.48
N LEU A 65 -5.72 37.77 -5.93
CA LEU A 65 -6.61 37.55 -4.79
C LEU A 65 -8.06 37.63 -5.24
N LEU A 66 -8.82 36.56 -5.01
CA LEU A 66 -10.26 36.53 -5.20
C LEU A 66 -10.98 36.92 -3.91
N SER A 67 -11.90 37.87 -3.98
CA SER A 67 -12.63 38.37 -2.78
C SER A 67 -13.65 37.36 -2.25
N SER A 68 -13.82 37.28 -0.93
CA SER A 68 -14.79 36.39 -0.27
C SER A 68 -16.28 36.70 -0.51
N ILE A 69 -16.61 37.78 -1.22
CA ILE A 69 -18.00 38.16 -1.58
C ILE A 69 -18.46 37.42 -2.84
N ILE A 70 -17.55 36.65 -3.44
CA ILE A 70 -17.84 35.85 -4.63
C ILE A 70 -18.83 34.75 -4.29
N ARG A 71 -20.00 34.77 -4.95
CA ARG A 71 -20.97 33.67 -4.95
C ARG A 71 -20.47 32.56 -5.89
N LYS A 72 -21.03 31.35 -5.73
CA LYS A 72 -20.77 30.14 -6.56
C LYS A 72 -20.79 30.36 -8.09
N ASP A 73 -21.36 31.46 -8.58
CA ASP A 73 -21.50 31.76 -10.00
C ASP A 73 -20.26 32.41 -10.65
N THR A 74 -19.24 32.80 -9.87
CA THR A 74 -18.03 33.39 -10.47
C THR A 74 -17.16 32.33 -11.10
N GLN A 75 -16.83 32.55 -12.37
CA GLN A 75 -16.00 31.68 -13.17
C GLN A 75 -14.67 32.35 -13.50
N ILE A 76 -13.60 31.63 -13.24
CA ILE A 76 -12.24 32.00 -13.63
C ILE A 76 -11.81 31.07 -14.76
N ASN A 77 -11.57 31.62 -15.94
CA ASN A 77 -11.14 30.87 -17.11
C ASN A 77 -9.73 31.30 -17.51
N ILE A 78 -8.79 30.36 -17.54
CA ILE A 78 -7.41 30.57 -17.96
C ILE A 78 -7.15 29.62 -19.11
N ASP A 79 -6.77 30.14 -20.26
CA ASP A 79 -6.55 29.35 -21.46
C ASP A 79 -5.30 29.85 -22.20
N GLN A 80 -4.48 28.93 -22.69
CA GLN A 80 -3.22 29.25 -23.37
C GLN A 80 -2.32 30.18 -22.54
N LEU A 81 -2.23 29.93 -21.22
CA LEU A 81 -1.33 30.65 -20.33
C LEU A 81 0.06 30.01 -20.34
N ASN A 82 1.08 30.83 -20.58
CA ASN A 82 2.47 30.45 -20.35
C ASN A 82 2.96 31.09 -19.04
N PHE A 83 3.10 30.30 -17.99
CA PHE A 83 3.40 30.75 -16.63
C PHE A 83 4.82 30.33 -16.21
N ILE A 84 5.68 31.33 -15.97
CA ILE A 84 7.13 31.11 -15.85
C ILE A 84 7.67 31.83 -14.61
N ASP A 85 8.36 31.08 -13.74
CA ASP A 85 9.13 31.60 -12.61
C ASP A 85 8.47 32.78 -11.89
N SER A 86 7.23 32.59 -11.43
CA SER A 86 6.41 33.64 -10.85
C SER A 86 5.81 33.17 -9.52
N SER A 87 5.46 34.11 -8.64
CA SER A 87 4.69 33.84 -7.42
C SER A 87 3.36 33.17 -7.74
N ALA A 88 2.81 32.38 -6.82
CA ALA A 88 1.64 31.54 -7.07
C ALA A 88 0.48 32.31 -7.73
N LEU A 89 -0.24 31.65 -8.64
CA LEU A 89 -1.12 32.34 -9.57
C LEU A 89 -2.30 33.02 -8.85
N ILE A 90 -2.99 32.26 -7.99
CA ILE A 90 -4.28 32.71 -7.45
C ILE A 90 -4.57 32.13 -6.06
N THR A 91 -5.22 32.94 -5.22
CA THR A 91 -5.73 32.54 -3.91
C THR A 91 -7.16 33.04 -3.68
N GLY A 92 -7.96 32.30 -2.90
CA GLY A 92 -9.37 32.61 -2.66
C GLY A 92 -10.19 31.42 -2.17
N SER A 93 -11.51 31.51 -2.32
CA SER A 93 -12.43 30.42 -1.95
C SER A 93 -13.73 30.42 -2.77
N GLU A 94 -14.43 29.28 -2.78
CA GLU A 94 -15.81 29.11 -3.28
C GLU A 94 -16.04 29.51 -4.75
N VAL A 95 -15.11 29.17 -5.65
CA VAL A 95 -15.22 29.46 -7.09
C VAL A 95 -14.99 28.25 -7.97
N GLN A 96 -15.38 28.39 -9.24
CA GLN A 96 -15.01 27.46 -10.30
C GLN A 96 -13.84 28.02 -11.11
N ILE A 97 -12.78 27.24 -11.25
CA ILE A 97 -11.60 27.60 -12.03
C ILE A 97 -11.38 26.57 -13.12
N ASN A 98 -11.31 27.02 -14.38
CA ASN A 98 -10.93 26.21 -15.52
C ASN A 98 -9.59 26.69 -16.07
N ILE A 99 -8.60 25.80 -16.13
CA ILE A 99 -7.28 26.07 -16.70
C ILE A 99 -7.04 25.11 -17.86
N LYS A 100 -6.83 25.64 -19.05
CA LYS A 100 -6.74 24.85 -20.29
C LYS A 100 -5.53 25.21 -21.14
N ASN A 101 -5.00 24.24 -21.89
CA ASN A 101 -3.93 24.44 -22.89
C ASN A 101 -2.74 25.25 -22.37
N SER A 102 -2.40 25.10 -21.09
CA SER A 102 -1.49 26.02 -20.38
C SER A 102 -0.23 25.29 -19.92
N ILE A 103 0.85 26.04 -19.74
CA ILE A 103 2.14 25.51 -19.31
C ILE A 103 2.61 26.30 -18.08
N PHE A 104 2.95 25.59 -17.01
CA PHE A 104 3.58 26.11 -15.81
C PHE A 104 4.98 25.55 -15.72
N HIS A 105 6.00 26.39 -15.83
CA HIS A 105 7.36 25.89 -15.88
C HIS A 105 8.45 26.77 -15.27
N ASN A 106 9.56 26.12 -14.91
CA ASN A 106 10.76 26.74 -14.32
C ASN A 106 10.43 27.54 -13.04
N ILE A 107 9.66 26.96 -12.13
CA ILE A 107 9.22 27.63 -10.90
C ILE A 107 10.03 27.09 -9.72
N ILE A 108 10.63 27.98 -8.94
CA ILE A 108 11.29 27.62 -7.67
C ILE A 108 10.55 28.29 -6.53
N ASN A 109 9.75 27.51 -5.80
CA ASN A 109 9.01 28.05 -4.66
C ASN A 109 9.79 27.91 -3.35
N LYS A 110 9.96 29.05 -2.66
CA LYS A 110 10.63 29.14 -1.36
C LYS A 110 9.67 29.46 -0.21
N VAL A 111 8.41 29.79 -0.50
CA VAL A 111 7.39 30.13 0.51
C VAL A 111 6.57 28.89 0.89
N PRO A 112 6.00 28.82 2.10
CA PRO A 112 5.22 27.66 2.55
C PRO A 112 3.82 27.54 1.91
N ASN A 113 3.48 28.46 1.00
CA ASN A 113 2.19 28.56 0.32
C ASN A 113 2.15 27.69 -0.94
N PRO A 114 0.98 27.14 -1.34
CA PRO A 114 0.83 26.37 -2.57
C PRO A 114 1.44 27.04 -3.80
N ILE A 115 2.14 26.29 -4.64
CA ILE A 115 2.96 26.85 -5.75
C ILE A 115 2.11 27.44 -6.86
N ILE A 116 0.97 26.83 -7.17
CA ILE A 116 0.16 27.22 -8.33
C ILE A 116 -1.10 27.91 -7.86
N ILE A 117 -1.90 27.25 -7.00
CA ILE A 117 -3.25 27.70 -6.65
C ILE A 117 -3.53 27.42 -5.17
N ASN A 118 -4.00 28.44 -4.45
CA ASN A 118 -4.45 28.32 -3.06
C ASN A 118 -5.95 28.64 -2.91
N MET A 119 -6.80 27.69 -3.29
CA MET A 119 -8.24 27.89 -3.38
C MET A 119 -8.97 26.94 -2.43
N LEU A 120 -9.80 27.47 -1.54
CA LEU A 120 -10.56 26.67 -0.57
C LEU A 120 -12.00 26.43 -1.07
N ASN A 121 -12.56 25.26 -0.81
CA ASN A 121 -13.93 24.86 -1.15
C ASN A 121 -14.30 25.16 -2.61
N SER A 122 -13.36 24.96 -3.53
CA SER A 122 -13.48 25.34 -4.95
C SER A 122 -13.42 24.10 -5.86
N ASP A 123 -13.99 24.21 -7.06
CA ASP A 123 -13.89 23.18 -8.12
C ASP A 123 -12.88 23.67 -9.16
N ILE A 124 -11.78 22.93 -9.30
CA ILE A 124 -10.63 23.33 -10.11
C ILE A 124 -10.35 22.27 -11.16
N ARG A 125 -10.40 22.67 -12.42
CA ARG A 125 -10.25 21.78 -13.57
C ARG A 125 -9.05 22.18 -14.41
N PHE A 126 -8.16 21.23 -14.63
CA PHE A 126 -7.01 21.36 -15.53
C PHE A 126 -7.24 20.47 -16.76
N THR A 127 -7.12 21.02 -17.96
CA THR A 127 -7.28 20.29 -19.23
C THR A 127 -6.15 20.62 -20.19
N ASP A 128 -5.42 19.61 -20.66
CA ASP A 128 -4.28 19.80 -21.57
C ASP A 128 -3.23 20.76 -20.97
N VAL A 129 -2.84 20.51 -19.72
CA VAL A 129 -1.91 21.36 -18.95
C VAL A 129 -0.59 20.63 -18.71
N THR A 130 0.52 21.35 -18.78
CA THR A 130 1.85 20.81 -18.44
C THR A 130 2.45 21.57 -17.25
N PHE A 131 2.88 20.83 -16.23
CA PHE A 131 3.70 21.31 -15.12
C PHE A 131 5.11 20.74 -15.29
N ARG A 132 6.12 21.59 -15.49
CA ARG A 132 7.48 21.13 -15.78
C ARG A 132 8.59 21.91 -15.10
N ASN A 133 9.65 21.24 -14.65
CA ASN A 133 10.82 21.90 -14.02
C ASN A 133 10.41 22.75 -12.82
N ILE A 134 9.69 22.15 -11.87
CA ILE A 134 9.19 22.86 -10.69
C ILE A 134 9.86 22.28 -9.44
N THR A 135 10.42 23.16 -8.62
CA THR A 135 10.99 22.78 -7.31
C THR A 135 10.19 23.42 -6.19
N SER A 136 9.59 22.60 -5.34
CA SER A 136 8.95 23.02 -4.10
C SER A 136 9.86 22.80 -2.90
N LEU A 137 10.28 23.88 -2.25
CA LEU A 137 11.10 23.74 -1.05
C LEU A 137 10.29 23.59 0.24
N ARG A 138 9.05 24.09 0.27
CA ARG A 138 8.27 24.25 1.51
C ARG A 138 6.77 23.96 1.41
N SER A 139 6.23 23.69 0.23
CA SER A 139 4.77 23.69 0.00
C SER A 139 4.28 22.52 -0.86
N SER A 140 2.97 22.30 -0.87
CA SER A 140 2.28 21.54 -1.91
C SER A 140 2.15 22.36 -3.20
N PHE A 141 1.67 21.75 -4.29
CA PHE A 141 1.32 22.47 -5.52
C PHE A 141 -0.01 23.21 -5.40
N PHE A 142 -0.96 22.60 -4.71
CA PHE A 142 -2.34 23.04 -4.64
C PHE A 142 -2.84 23.09 -3.19
N ALA A 143 -3.92 23.83 -2.95
CA ALA A 143 -4.58 23.89 -1.65
C ALA A 143 -5.25 22.56 -1.28
N GLU A 144 -5.24 22.27 0.01
CA GLU A 144 -5.75 21.02 0.58
C GLU A 144 -7.27 20.84 0.50
N LYS A 145 -8.07 21.92 0.50
CA LYS A 145 -9.54 21.83 0.65
C LYS A 145 -10.30 22.16 -0.63
N ALA A 146 -9.79 21.77 -1.79
CA ALA A 146 -10.50 21.93 -3.06
C ALA A 146 -10.66 20.59 -3.78
N GLN A 147 -11.67 20.54 -4.64
CA GLN A 147 -11.89 19.45 -5.56
C GLN A 147 -11.05 19.68 -6.82
N TYR A 148 -10.35 18.64 -7.26
CA TYR A 148 -9.47 18.74 -8.41
C TYR A 148 -9.83 17.71 -9.48
N GLN A 149 -9.87 18.17 -10.72
CA GLN A 149 -9.94 17.33 -11.90
C GLN A 149 -8.80 17.66 -12.87
N PHE A 150 -8.01 16.65 -13.20
CA PHE A 150 -6.92 16.74 -14.18
C PHE A 150 -7.27 15.87 -15.38
N SER A 151 -7.28 16.45 -16.58
CA SER A 151 -7.54 15.73 -17.83
C SER A 151 -6.43 16.04 -18.83
N ASN A 152 -5.74 15.01 -19.32
CA ASN A 152 -4.58 15.13 -20.21
C ASN A 152 -3.48 16.04 -19.61
N VAL A 153 -3.14 15.82 -18.33
CA VAL A 153 -2.15 16.66 -17.63
C VAL A 153 -0.81 15.94 -17.52
N LEU A 154 0.27 16.64 -17.82
CA LEU A 154 1.64 16.17 -17.65
C LEU A 154 2.30 16.88 -16.46
N PHE A 155 2.78 16.09 -15.50
CA PHE A 155 3.68 16.50 -14.41
C PHE A 155 5.06 15.92 -14.70
N GLU A 156 6.05 16.75 -14.99
CA GLU A 156 7.38 16.31 -15.44
C GLU A 156 8.51 17.08 -14.74
N ASP A 157 9.58 16.38 -14.35
CA ASP A 157 10.78 17.00 -13.79
C ASP A 157 10.46 17.88 -12.55
N ILE A 158 9.78 17.29 -11.56
CA ILE A 158 9.34 18.00 -10.34
C ILE A 158 10.10 17.48 -9.13
N ALA A 159 10.56 18.40 -8.27
CA ALA A 159 11.15 18.06 -6.99
C ALA A 159 10.38 18.72 -5.83
N THR A 160 10.12 17.98 -4.75
CA THR A 160 9.59 18.53 -3.48
C THR A 160 10.50 18.15 -2.31
N ASN A 161 10.78 19.08 -1.41
CA ASN A 161 11.73 18.89 -0.29
C ASN A 161 11.08 18.92 1.10
N SER A 162 9.75 19.00 1.23
CA SER A 162 9.14 19.12 2.57
C SER A 162 7.70 18.64 2.70
N LYS A 163 6.90 18.72 1.63
CA LYS A 163 5.47 18.43 1.66
C LYS A 163 5.07 17.52 0.51
N THR A 164 3.95 16.86 0.72
CA THR A 164 3.20 16.16 -0.31
C THR A 164 2.96 17.05 -1.53
N LEU A 165 3.13 16.49 -2.72
CA LEU A 165 2.92 17.25 -3.96
C LEU A 165 1.46 17.70 -4.09
N ILE A 166 0.53 16.76 -3.98
CA ILE A 166 -0.91 16.97 -4.05
C ILE A 166 -1.56 16.47 -2.77
N ASP A 167 -2.01 17.39 -1.94
CA ASP A 167 -2.67 17.08 -0.67
C ASP A 167 -4.14 17.46 -0.77
N THR A 168 -5.03 16.60 -0.29
CA THR A 168 -6.49 16.77 -0.41
C THR A 168 -7.21 16.30 0.85
N PHE A 169 -8.10 17.15 1.35
CA PHE A 169 -8.90 16.93 2.55
C PHE A 169 -10.39 17.06 2.22
N TYR A 170 -11.11 15.97 2.49
CA TYR A 170 -12.56 15.87 2.37
C TYR A 170 -13.13 16.30 1.02
N SER A 171 -12.35 16.09 -0.05
CA SER A 171 -12.68 16.52 -1.41
C SER A 171 -12.29 15.43 -2.41
N ASP A 172 -13.04 15.31 -3.50
CA ASP A 172 -12.71 14.37 -4.57
C ASP A 172 -11.49 14.85 -5.37
N ILE A 173 -10.73 13.90 -5.89
CA ILE A 173 -9.65 14.17 -6.83
C ILE A 173 -9.67 13.15 -7.97
N SER A 174 -9.53 13.64 -9.20
CA SER A 174 -9.59 12.79 -10.39
C SER A 174 -8.49 13.12 -11.39
N PHE A 175 -7.87 12.07 -11.93
CA PHE A 175 -6.86 12.12 -12.98
C PHE A 175 -7.33 11.28 -14.16
N PHE A 176 -7.44 11.89 -15.32
CA PHE A 176 -7.81 11.26 -16.58
C PHE A 176 -6.70 11.45 -17.60
N ASN A 177 -6.20 10.38 -18.20
CA ASN A 177 -5.14 10.42 -19.23
C ASN A 177 -3.91 11.24 -18.80
N SER A 178 -3.53 11.18 -17.52
CA SER A 178 -2.51 12.07 -16.95
C SER A 178 -1.21 11.32 -16.66
N GLN A 179 -0.09 12.04 -16.66
CA GLN A 179 1.24 11.45 -16.52
C GLN A 179 2.06 12.17 -15.46
N PHE A 180 2.79 11.40 -14.66
CA PHE A 180 3.77 11.87 -13.69
C PHE A 180 5.10 11.22 -14.02
N LYS A 181 6.11 12.04 -14.38
CA LYS A 181 7.40 11.59 -14.86
C LYS A 181 8.54 12.30 -14.14
N ASN A 182 9.56 11.55 -13.76
CA ASN A 182 10.78 12.10 -13.15
C ASN A 182 10.48 12.96 -11.91
N ILE A 183 9.73 12.40 -10.96
CA ILE A 183 9.33 13.11 -9.75
C ILE A 183 10.24 12.71 -8.59
N LEU A 184 10.78 13.70 -7.88
CA LEU A 184 11.65 13.51 -6.72
C LEU A 184 11.00 14.10 -5.46
N LEU A 185 10.61 13.24 -4.52
CA LEU A 185 9.96 13.61 -3.26
C LEU A 185 10.98 13.36 -2.14
N ASN A 186 11.72 14.41 -1.78
CA ASN A 186 12.83 14.41 -0.82
C ASN A 186 12.45 14.97 0.56
N GLY A 187 11.17 15.14 0.85
CA GLY A 187 10.73 15.60 2.18
C GLY A 187 11.00 14.58 3.28
N ASP A 188 10.59 14.93 4.51
CA ASP A 188 10.60 13.98 5.62
C ASP A 188 9.75 12.74 5.30
N VAL A 189 10.14 11.58 5.82
CA VAL A 189 9.53 10.27 5.50
C VAL A 189 7.99 10.27 5.67
N ASP A 190 7.48 11.02 6.63
CA ASP A 190 6.05 11.07 6.94
C ASP A 190 5.30 12.16 6.14
N ASN A 191 6.01 13.12 5.57
CA ASN A 191 5.43 14.27 4.85
C ASN A 191 5.74 14.24 3.35
N SER A 192 6.45 13.22 2.86
CA SER A 192 6.91 13.13 1.48
C SER A 192 6.11 12.09 0.70
N SER A 193 5.06 12.55 0.04
CA SER A 193 4.24 11.73 -0.84
C SER A 193 3.88 12.46 -2.14
N LEU A 194 3.48 11.72 -3.15
CA LEU A 194 2.92 12.29 -4.37
C LEU A 194 1.50 12.78 -4.11
N ILE A 195 0.69 11.92 -3.50
CA ILE A 195 -0.71 12.20 -3.16
C ILE A 195 -0.95 11.83 -1.71
N ASN A 196 -1.51 12.76 -0.95
CA ASN A 196 -2.16 12.50 0.33
C ASN A 196 -3.66 12.76 0.16
N PHE A 197 -4.44 11.70 0.37
CA PHE A 197 -5.88 11.71 0.15
C PHE A 197 -6.60 11.39 1.46
N ASN A 198 -7.01 12.45 2.16
CA ASN A 198 -7.77 12.35 3.40
C ASN A 198 -9.26 12.50 3.11
N SER A 199 -10.01 11.41 3.31
CA SER A 199 -11.37 11.27 2.82
C SER A 199 -12.41 11.11 3.93
N ASN A 200 -13.64 11.57 3.69
CA ASN A 200 -14.80 11.22 4.49
C ASN A 200 -15.95 10.81 3.56
N GLY A 201 -15.74 9.72 2.82
CA GLY A 201 -16.64 9.24 1.76
C GLY A 201 -16.31 9.78 0.35
N ASN A 202 -15.15 10.41 0.18
CA ASN A 202 -14.67 10.98 -1.08
C ASN A 202 -13.98 9.95 -1.98
N THR A 203 -13.84 10.30 -3.26
CA THR A 203 -13.22 9.47 -4.30
C THR A 203 -11.87 10.01 -4.78
N LEU A 204 -10.87 9.12 -4.84
CA LEU A 204 -9.65 9.29 -5.64
C LEU A 204 -9.79 8.43 -6.89
N ASN A 205 -9.86 9.07 -8.06
CA ASN A 205 -10.01 8.39 -9.34
C ASN A 205 -8.77 8.59 -10.22
N MET A 206 -8.17 7.48 -10.66
CA MET A 206 -7.08 7.45 -11.63
C MET A 206 -7.51 6.58 -12.81
N GLU A 207 -7.71 7.21 -13.97
CA GLU A 207 -8.10 6.53 -15.20
C GLU A 207 -7.10 6.86 -16.32
N ASN A 208 -6.46 5.84 -16.88
CA ASN A 208 -5.41 5.98 -17.89
C ASN A 208 -4.22 6.83 -17.39
N VAL A 209 -3.76 6.57 -16.16
CA VAL A 209 -2.68 7.34 -15.53
C VAL A 209 -1.34 6.61 -15.66
N ILE A 210 -0.25 7.35 -15.87
CA ILE A 210 1.10 6.81 -15.85
C ILE A 210 1.90 7.50 -14.75
N LEU A 211 2.39 6.72 -13.78
CA LEU A 211 3.38 7.14 -12.78
C LEU A 211 4.70 6.45 -13.10
N ASN A 212 5.68 7.19 -13.62
CA ASN A 212 6.95 6.60 -14.08
C ASN A 212 8.16 7.34 -13.50
N ASN A 213 9.17 6.58 -13.09
CA ASN A 213 10.45 7.08 -12.58
C ASN A 213 10.25 8.08 -11.42
N ILE A 214 9.61 7.61 -10.35
CA ILE A 214 9.37 8.42 -9.14
C ILE A 214 10.27 7.94 -8.00
N LYS A 215 10.82 8.87 -7.25
CA LYS A 215 11.59 8.59 -6.04
C LYS A 215 10.96 9.27 -4.85
N ALA A 216 10.70 8.54 -3.78
CA ALA A 216 10.07 9.07 -2.58
C ALA A 216 10.77 8.67 -1.28
N ASN A 217 10.97 9.64 -0.38
CA ASN A 217 11.42 9.37 0.98
C ASN A 217 10.31 8.77 1.87
N GLY A 218 9.05 8.87 1.46
CA GLY A 218 7.90 8.33 2.17
C GLY A 218 7.13 7.29 1.37
N ASN A 219 5.83 7.21 1.66
CA ASN A 219 4.88 6.47 0.83
C ASN A 219 4.55 7.31 -0.42
N LEU A 220 4.28 6.69 -1.57
CA LEU A 220 3.94 7.45 -2.78
C LEU A 220 2.51 8.02 -2.72
N ILE A 221 1.53 7.20 -2.37
CA ILE A 221 0.12 7.57 -2.21
C ILE A 221 -0.32 7.17 -0.80
N VAL A 222 -0.86 8.12 -0.05
CA VAL A 222 -1.39 7.91 1.30
C VAL A 222 -2.89 8.11 1.30
N ILE A 223 -3.63 7.12 1.82
CA ILE A 223 -5.09 7.12 1.93
C ILE A 223 -5.46 7.17 3.42
N GLU A 224 -6.16 8.23 3.81
CA GLU A 224 -6.55 8.50 5.20
C GLU A 224 -8.06 8.77 5.34
N GLY A 225 -8.54 8.76 6.58
CA GLY A 225 -9.92 9.12 6.92
C GLY A 225 -10.90 7.95 6.96
N TYR A 226 -12.13 8.13 6.45
CA TYR A 226 -13.24 7.20 6.58
C TYR A 226 -13.96 6.96 5.25
N LEU A 227 -14.22 5.69 4.92
CA LEU A 227 -14.88 5.25 3.68
C LEU A 227 -14.31 5.84 2.36
N PRO A 228 -12.99 5.97 2.16
CA PRO A 228 -12.49 6.39 0.86
C PRO A 228 -12.82 5.39 -0.23
N ASN A 229 -13.10 5.91 -1.41
CA ASN A 229 -13.30 5.14 -2.62
C ASN A 229 -12.14 5.39 -3.59
N ILE A 230 -11.28 4.41 -3.77
CA ILE A 230 -10.06 4.51 -4.58
C ILE A 230 -10.27 3.69 -5.86
N LYS A 231 -10.14 4.35 -7.01
CA LYS A 231 -10.28 3.70 -8.33
C LYS A 231 -9.00 3.91 -9.12
N ILE A 232 -8.34 2.82 -9.48
CA ILE A 232 -7.11 2.78 -10.26
C ILE A 232 -7.41 1.90 -11.49
N ASN A 233 -7.74 2.56 -12.60
CA ASN A 233 -8.22 1.91 -13.82
C ASN A 233 -7.26 2.21 -14.98
N ASN A 234 -6.80 1.15 -15.65
CA ASN A 234 -5.87 1.28 -16.78
C ASN A 234 -4.65 2.15 -16.44
N THR A 235 -4.09 1.97 -15.24
CA THR A 235 -2.99 2.78 -14.72
C THR A 235 -1.70 1.99 -14.78
N GLU A 236 -0.60 2.65 -15.14
CA GLU A 236 0.75 2.13 -15.03
C GLU A 236 1.50 2.83 -13.90
N ILE A 237 2.09 2.06 -12.98
CA ILE A 237 3.05 2.54 -11.99
C ILE A 237 4.35 1.78 -12.20
N SER A 238 5.35 2.45 -12.74
CA SER A 238 6.61 1.83 -13.16
C SER A 238 7.85 2.56 -12.66
N ASP A 239 8.91 1.78 -12.43
CA ASP A 239 10.25 2.25 -12.09
C ASP A 239 10.27 3.22 -10.89
N THR A 240 9.42 2.98 -9.90
CA THR A 240 9.32 3.81 -8.69
C THR A 240 10.11 3.21 -7.54
N SER A 241 10.91 4.02 -6.85
CA SER A 241 11.60 3.61 -5.62
C SER A 241 11.19 4.49 -4.44
N SER A 242 10.70 3.87 -3.36
CA SER A 242 10.23 4.58 -2.18
C SER A 242 10.79 4.01 -0.88
N PHE A 243 10.95 4.85 0.14
CA PHE A 243 11.17 4.42 1.54
C PHE A 243 9.84 4.20 2.27
N GLY A 244 8.86 3.65 1.54
CA GLY A 244 7.51 3.29 1.97
C GLY A 244 6.77 2.57 0.85
N SER A 245 5.49 2.29 1.05
CA SER A 245 4.66 1.63 0.04
C SER A 245 4.28 2.59 -1.10
N LEU A 246 3.92 2.07 -2.26
CA LEU A 246 3.34 2.87 -3.35
C LEU A 246 1.95 3.37 -2.97
N LEU A 247 1.14 2.52 -2.34
CA LEU A 247 -0.15 2.90 -1.79
C LEU A 247 -0.24 2.40 -0.35
N THR A 248 -0.40 3.34 0.56
CA THR A 248 -0.61 3.05 1.98
C THR A 248 -2.00 3.47 2.38
N ASN A 249 -2.79 2.49 2.84
CA ASN A 249 -4.11 2.71 3.38
C ASN A 249 -4.09 2.61 4.91
N ILE A 250 -4.35 3.74 5.57
CA ILE A 250 -4.58 3.83 7.02
C ILE A 250 -6.01 4.27 7.34
N SER A 251 -6.83 4.49 6.32
CA SER A 251 -8.23 4.90 6.46
C SER A 251 -9.14 3.73 6.85
N SER A 252 -10.26 3.98 7.52
CA SER A 252 -11.19 2.93 7.91
C SER A 252 -12.22 2.62 6.81
N ASN A 253 -12.46 1.33 6.55
CA ASN A 253 -13.50 0.82 5.65
C ASN A 253 -13.35 1.27 4.19
N SER A 254 -12.12 1.32 3.70
CA SER A 254 -11.81 1.77 2.35
C SER A 254 -12.31 0.79 1.30
N ASN A 255 -12.64 1.31 0.12
CA ASN A 255 -12.95 0.52 -1.06
C ASN A 255 -11.89 0.82 -2.13
N ILE A 256 -11.07 -0.17 -2.49
CA ILE A 256 -9.93 0.01 -3.41
C ILE A 256 -10.12 -0.91 -4.62
N HIS A 257 -10.17 -0.32 -5.82
CA HIS A 257 -10.35 -1.02 -7.09
C HIS A 257 -9.11 -0.79 -7.95
N ILE A 258 -8.44 -1.87 -8.33
CA ILE A 258 -7.27 -1.86 -9.21
C ILE A 258 -7.60 -2.73 -10.41
N ILE A 259 -7.92 -2.11 -11.54
CA ILE A 259 -8.48 -2.81 -12.71
C ILE A 259 -7.63 -2.49 -13.94
N ASN A 260 -7.30 -3.53 -14.72
CA ASN A 260 -6.54 -3.41 -15.97
C ASN A 260 -5.21 -2.64 -15.79
N SER A 261 -4.55 -2.76 -14.64
CA SER A 261 -3.41 -1.89 -14.28
C SER A 261 -2.09 -2.67 -14.23
N ASN A 262 -0.99 -1.95 -14.45
CA ASN A 262 0.37 -2.50 -14.49
C ASN A 262 1.23 -1.86 -13.40
N ILE A 263 1.73 -2.65 -12.45
CA ILE A 263 2.61 -2.23 -11.37
C ILE A 263 3.96 -2.94 -11.56
N LEU A 264 4.92 -2.25 -12.18
CA LEU A 264 6.13 -2.86 -12.75
C LEU A 264 7.41 -2.27 -12.16
N ASN A 265 8.40 -3.13 -11.84
CA ASN A 265 9.75 -2.70 -11.45
C ASN A 265 9.81 -1.72 -10.26
N ASN A 266 8.89 -1.83 -9.31
CA ASN A 266 8.84 -0.90 -8.17
C ASN A 266 9.57 -1.47 -6.96
N VAL A 267 10.15 -0.59 -6.15
CA VAL A 267 10.96 -0.97 -5.00
C VAL A 267 10.52 -0.22 -3.74
N ASN A 268 10.10 -0.96 -2.71
CA ASN A 268 10.01 -0.44 -1.34
C ASN A 268 11.32 -0.79 -0.60
N LEU A 269 12.15 0.24 -0.41
CA LEU A 269 13.47 0.14 0.22
C LEU A 269 13.44 0.13 1.75
N ASN A 270 12.28 0.36 2.35
CA ASN A 270 12.11 0.42 3.79
C ASN A 270 12.17 -0.98 4.41
N LYS A 271 12.98 -1.16 5.46
CA LYS A 271 13.11 -2.44 6.15
C LYS A 271 11.96 -2.73 7.13
N ILE A 272 11.15 -1.74 7.47
CA ILE A 272 10.07 -1.82 8.46
C ILE A 272 8.70 -1.75 7.78
N LYS A 273 8.52 -0.85 6.81
CA LYS A 273 7.27 -0.74 6.04
C LYS A 273 7.15 -1.93 5.08
N GLN A 274 5.97 -2.54 5.06
CA GLN A 274 5.65 -3.75 4.28
C GLN A 274 4.86 -3.36 3.04
N GLY A 275 4.74 -4.27 2.07
CA GLY A 275 3.94 -4.12 0.86
C GLY A 275 4.41 -3.03 -0.10
N LEU A 276 4.02 -3.18 -1.37
CA LEU A 276 3.86 -2.03 -2.27
C LEU A 276 2.48 -1.40 -2.13
N ILE A 277 1.47 -2.21 -1.84
CA ILE A 277 0.10 -1.79 -1.56
C ILE A 277 -0.28 -2.38 -0.20
N THR A 278 -0.44 -1.51 0.79
CA THR A 278 -0.56 -1.92 2.19
C THR A 278 -1.82 -1.37 2.81
N SER A 279 -2.56 -2.22 3.54
CA SER A 279 -3.68 -1.79 4.37
C SER A 279 -3.46 -2.20 5.83
N TYR A 280 -3.62 -1.24 6.73
CA TYR A 280 -3.51 -1.43 8.19
C TYR A 280 -4.87 -1.54 8.90
N THR A 281 -5.94 -1.42 8.13
CA THR A 281 -7.33 -1.30 8.56
C THR A 281 -8.25 -2.06 7.62
N SER A 282 -9.50 -2.22 8.04
CA SER A 282 -10.57 -2.84 7.25
C SER A 282 -10.69 -2.25 5.85
N VAL A 283 -10.65 -3.11 4.84
CA VAL A 283 -10.62 -2.73 3.43
C VAL A 283 -11.38 -3.74 2.57
N ASN A 284 -12.15 -3.23 1.61
CA ASN A 284 -12.58 -4.00 0.45
C ASN A 284 -11.61 -3.70 -0.69
N ILE A 285 -10.92 -4.72 -1.20
CA ILE A 285 -10.00 -4.58 -2.32
C ILE A 285 -10.38 -5.54 -3.44
N ILE A 286 -10.48 -4.98 -4.65
CA ILE A 286 -10.69 -5.73 -5.89
C ILE A 286 -9.50 -5.43 -6.80
N ALA A 287 -8.71 -6.46 -7.11
CA ALA A 287 -7.67 -6.41 -8.14
C ALA A 287 -8.08 -7.31 -9.31
N GLN A 288 -8.25 -6.73 -10.50
CA GLN A 288 -8.76 -7.47 -11.65
C GLN A 288 -7.95 -7.17 -12.91
N ASN A 289 -7.68 -8.21 -13.71
CA ASN A 289 -7.02 -8.10 -15.02
C ASN A 289 -5.71 -7.29 -14.95
N SER A 290 -4.98 -7.38 -13.84
CA SER A 290 -3.84 -6.50 -13.57
C SER A 290 -2.54 -7.31 -13.53
N LYS A 291 -1.43 -6.65 -13.86
CA LYS A 291 -0.09 -7.23 -13.82
C LYS A 291 0.75 -6.55 -12.75
N PHE A 292 1.36 -7.36 -11.88
CA PHE A 292 2.30 -6.94 -10.85
C PHE A 292 3.60 -7.69 -11.08
N SER A 293 4.64 -7.01 -11.58
CA SER A 293 5.89 -7.72 -11.91
C SER A 293 7.17 -7.02 -11.55
N ASN A 294 8.19 -7.83 -11.23
CA ASN A 294 9.54 -7.39 -10.88
C ASN A 294 9.56 -6.41 -9.70
N ASN A 295 8.62 -6.55 -8.77
CA ASN A 295 8.55 -5.69 -7.61
C ASN A 295 9.38 -6.24 -6.46
N ILE A 296 10.04 -5.35 -5.72
CA ILE A 296 10.92 -5.71 -4.61
C ILE A 296 10.50 -4.95 -3.35
N VAL A 297 10.17 -5.69 -2.30
CA VAL A 297 9.88 -5.14 -0.98
C VAL A 297 10.89 -5.73 0.00
N LYS A 298 11.59 -4.89 0.77
CA LYS A 298 12.59 -5.40 1.72
C LYS A 298 12.00 -6.09 2.96
N ASN A 299 10.70 -5.96 3.16
CA ASN A 299 9.95 -6.61 4.23
C ASN A 299 8.86 -7.51 3.59
N ASN A 300 7.71 -7.71 4.23
CA ASN A 300 6.68 -8.66 3.82
C ASN A 300 5.80 -8.14 2.68
N GLY A 301 5.23 -9.07 1.91
CA GLY A 301 4.27 -8.80 0.84
C GLY A 301 4.92 -8.11 -0.35
N GLY A 302 5.36 -8.85 -1.37
CA GLY A 302 6.05 -8.23 -2.52
C GLY A 302 5.14 -7.33 -3.36
N VAL A 303 3.82 -7.45 -3.19
CA VAL A 303 2.81 -6.55 -3.79
C VAL A 303 1.82 -6.11 -2.72
N PHE A 304 0.96 -7.02 -2.27
CA PHE A 304 -0.10 -6.72 -1.30
C PHE A 304 0.30 -7.12 0.11
N CYS A 305 0.03 -6.24 1.07
CA CYS A 305 0.22 -6.51 2.49
C CYS A 305 -1.00 -6.06 3.31
N PHE A 306 -1.59 -6.98 4.06
CA PHE A 306 -2.77 -6.73 4.89
C PHE A 306 -2.45 -7.01 6.35
N LEU A 307 -2.55 -5.99 7.21
CA LEU A 307 -2.07 -6.05 8.60
C LEU A 307 -3.13 -5.59 9.59
N ASN A 308 -3.41 -6.41 10.60
CA ASN A 308 -4.31 -6.08 11.71
C ASN A 308 -5.73 -5.65 11.28
N ASN A 309 -6.22 -6.15 10.14
CA ASN A 309 -7.52 -5.76 9.62
C ASN A 309 -8.65 -6.46 10.39
N THR A 310 -9.65 -5.71 10.87
CA THR A 310 -10.77 -6.35 11.57
C THR A 310 -11.78 -6.98 10.61
N GLN A 311 -11.91 -6.42 9.40
CA GLN A 311 -12.78 -6.92 8.35
C GLN A 311 -12.19 -6.56 6.99
N SER A 312 -11.66 -7.52 6.24
CA SER A 312 -11.21 -7.29 4.86
C SER A 312 -11.90 -8.23 3.89
N ASP A 313 -12.34 -7.70 2.76
CA ASP A 313 -12.81 -8.49 1.62
C ASP A 313 -11.82 -8.32 0.48
N ILE A 314 -10.99 -9.34 0.25
CA ILE A 314 -9.89 -9.31 -0.70
C ILE A 314 -10.25 -10.20 -1.88
N LYS A 315 -10.39 -9.59 -3.05
CA LYS A 315 -10.82 -10.25 -4.29
C LYS A 315 -9.81 -9.99 -5.40
N ILE A 316 -9.25 -11.06 -5.96
CA ILE A 316 -8.23 -11.01 -7.00
C ILE A 316 -8.68 -11.87 -8.17
N PHE A 317 -8.84 -11.27 -9.35
CA PHE A 317 -9.38 -11.94 -10.52
C PHE A 317 -8.47 -11.76 -11.72
N SER A 318 -8.22 -12.85 -12.46
CA SER A 318 -7.57 -12.81 -13.77
C SER A 318 -6.28 -11.99 -13.79
N SER A 319 -5.48 -12.03 -12.71
CA SER A 319 -4.31 -11.16 -12.52
C SER A 319 -3.01 -11.95 -12.52
N LEU A 320 -1.90 -11.30 -12.87
CA LEU A 320 -0.56 -11.88 -12.96
C LEU A 320 0.38 -11.26 -11.92
N PHE A 321 0.97 -12.10 -11.08
CA PHE A 321 2.02 -11.76 -10.13
C PHE A 321 3.31 -12.47 -10.53
N GLU A 322 4.25 -11.74 -11.12
CA GLU A 322 5.44 -12.31 -11.75
C GLU A 322 6.74 -11.73 -11.17
N ASN A 323 7.69 -12.58 -10.76
CA ASN A 323 9.02 -12.13 -10.33
C ASN A 323 8.99 -11.11 -9.18
N ASN A 324 8.03 -11.19 -8.26
CA ASN A 324 7.99 -10.32 -7.09
C ASN A 324 8.81 -10.93 -5.93
N ASN A 325 9.46 -10.07 -5.15
CA ASN A 325 10.39 -10.47 -4.10
C ASN A 325 10.11 -9.76 -2.76
N SER A 326 10.10 -10.53 -1.67
CA SER A 326 9.86 -10.06 -0.30
C SER A 326 10.47 -11.00 0.76
N MET A 327 10.33 -10.67 2.05
CA MET A 327 10.73 -11.60 3.13
C MET A 327 9.74 -12.75 3.31
N TYR A 328 8.45 -12.45 3.27
CA TYR A 328 7.32 -13.39 3.40
C TYR A 328 6.23 -12.98 2.42
N GLY A 329 5.60 -13.95 1.75
CA GLY A 329 4.55 -13.69 0.76
C GLY A 329 5.07 -12.93 -0.46
N GLY A 330 5.58 -13.66 -1.45
CA GLY A 330 6.28 -13.04 -2.59
C GLY A 330 5.39 -12.08 -3.40
N ALA A 331 4.10 -12.34 -3.44
CA ALA A 331 3.09 -11.42 -3.95
C ALA A 331 2.18 -10.89 -2.84
N ILE A 332 1.64 -11.79 -2.01
CA ILE A 332 0.60 -11.44 -1.03
C ILE A 332 1.03 -11.88 0.36
N TYR A 333 0.94 -10.96 1.32
CA TYR A 333 1.11 -11.22 2.74
C TYR A 333 -0.14 -10.77 3.49
N ILE A 334 -0.73 -11.66 4.28
CA ILE A 334 -1.86 -11.36 5.17
C ILE A 334 -1.43 -11.74 6.58
N SER A 335 -1.53 -10.81 7.53
CA SER A 335 -1.27 -11.11 8.93
C SER A 335 -2.27 -10.40 9.85
N ASN A 336 -2.97 -11.18 10.65
CA ASN A 336 -3.99 -10.69 11.57
C ASN A 336 -3.96 -11.45 12.89
N THR A 337 -3.05 -11.02 13.76
CA THR A 337 -2.77 -11.72 15.02
C THR A 337 -3.49 -11.13 16.23
N LYS A 338 -4.18 -9.98 16.08
CA LYS A 338 -4.70 -9.20 17.21
C LYS A 338 -6.19 -9.30 17.45
N ASN A 339 -7.00 -9.74 16.47
CA ASN A 339 -8.45 -9.62 16.57
C ASN A 339 -9.21 -10.94 16.42
N LYS A 340 -9.75 -11.44 17.54
CA LYS A 340 -10.54 -12.68 17.60
C LYS A 340 -11.88 -12.65 16.84
N HIS A 341 -12.28 -11.48 16.37
CA HIS A 341 -13.52 -11.28 15.61
C HIS A 341 -13.25 -10.87 14.16
N SER A 342 -12.09 -11.24 13.63
CA SER A 342 -11.77 -10.95 12.26
C SER A 342 -12.74 -11.63 11.30
N ASN A 343 -13.21 -10.87 10.31
CA ASN A 343 -14.05 -11.35 9.21
C ASN A 343 -13.33 -11.18 7.88
N THR A 344 -12.04 -11.56 7.82
CA THR A 344 -11.27 -11.51 6.58
C THR A 344 -11.77 -12.58 5.60
N THR A 345 -12.00 -12.19 4.36
CA THR A 345 -12.30 -13.07 3.23
C THR A 345 -11.25 -12.87 2.14
N LEU A 346 -10.74 -13.97 1.59
CA LEU A 346 -9.81 -13.97 0.47
C LEU A 346 -10.35 -14.85 -0.66
N GLU A 347 -10.52 -14.25 -1.82
CA GLU A 347 -10.93 -14.91 -3.06
C GLU A 347 -9.95 -14.60 -4.18
N ILE A 348 -9.36 -15.64 -4.78
CA ILE A 348 -8.43 -15.52 -5.90
C ILE A 348 -8.89 -16.46 -7.03
N ILE A 349 -9.24 -15.92 -8.19
CA ILE A 349 -9.75 -16.73 -9.31
C ILE A 349 -8.98 -16.39 -10.59
N ASP A 350 -8.73 -17.41 -11.41
CA ASP A 350 -8.11 -17.31 -12.74
C ASP A 350 -6.78 -16.54 -12.76
N SER A 351 -6.04 -16.53 -11.64
CA SER A 351 -4.84 -15.72 -11.47
C SER A 351 -3.57 -16.56 -11.54
N SER A 352 -2.43 -15.93 -11.83
CA SER A 352 -1.14 -16.61 -11.98
C SER A 352 -0.07 -15.99 -11.10
N PHE A 353 0.66 -16.83 -10.36
CA PHE A 353 1.80 -16.50 -9.53
C PHE A 353 3.02 -17.20 -10.13
N VAL A 354 3.93 -16.44 -10.72
CA VAL A 354 5.03 -16.97 -11.53
C VAL A 354 6.36 -16.45 -11.01
N GLU A 355 7.28 -17.35 -10.69
CA GLU A 355 8.67 -17.01 -10.34
C GLU A 355 8.79 -16.00 -9.18
N ASN A 356 7.79 -15.94 -8.28
CA ASN A 356 7.89 -15.13 -7.07
C ASN A 356 8.83 -15.81 -6.08
N LYS A 357 9.64 -15.03 -5.38
CA LYS A 357 10.69 -15.53 -4.50
C LYS A 357 10.64 -14.83 -3.16
N VAL A 358 10.79 -15.59 -2.08
CA VAL A 358 10.93 -15.03 -0.74
C VAL A 358 12.07 -15.67 0.02
N GLN A 359 12.53 -14.98 1.06
CA GLN A 359 13.56 -15.51 1.95
C GLN A 359 13.01 -16.60 2.87
N TYR A 360 11.80 -16.42 3.41
CA TYR A 360 11.28 -17.29 4.46
C TYR A 360 10.07 -18.10 3.98
N LEU A 361 8.85 -17.56 4.04
CA LEU A 361 7.65 -18.40 3.89
C LEU A 361 6.69 -17.84 2.83
N GLY A 362 6.05 -18.75 2.08
CA GLY A 362 5.01 -18.42 1.11
C GLY A 362 5.56 -17.74 -0.15
N GLY A 363 6.17 -18.50 -1.05
CA GLY A 363 6.85 -17.92 -2.22
C GLY A 363 5.92 -17.11 -3.13
N GLY A 364 4.64 -17.46 -3.24
CA GLY A 364 3.60 -16.59 -3.82
C GLY A 364 2.77 -15.88 -2.74
N ILE A 365 2.17 -16.66 -1.83
CA ILE A 365 1.21 -16.17 -0.84
C ILE A 365 1.61 -16.66 0.54
N TYR A 366 1.60 -15.76 1.52
CA TYR A 366 1.73 -16.09 2.93
C TYR A 366 0.52 -15.57 3.70
N ILE A 367 -0.10 -16.44 4.49
CA ILE A 367 -1.27 -16.11 5.31
C ILE A 367 -0.97 -16.49 6.76
N ASP A 368 -1.09 -15.50 7.63
CA ASP A 368 -0.95 -15.60 9.07
C ASP A 368 -2.14 -14.93 9.75
N ASP A 369 -3.32 -15.49 9.47
CA ASP A 369 -4.61 -15.02 9.98
C ASP A 369 -5.35 -16.20 10.62
N GLN A 370 -5.40 -16.21 11.95
CA GLN A 370 -6.10 -17.22 12.75
C GLN A 370 -7.62 -17.19 12.54
N TYR A 371 -8.15 -16.07 12.03
CA TYR A 371 -9.58 -15.77 11.95
C TYR A 371 -10.01 -15.51 10.50
N LEU A 372 -9.33 -16.15 9.54
CA LEU A 372 -9.74 -16.11 8.14
C LEU A 372 -11.08 -16.83 7.99
N LYS A 373 -12.13 -16.07 7.69
CA LYS A 373 -13.52 -16.56 7.61
C LYS A 373 -13.79 -17.33 6.32
N PHE A 374 -13.18 -16.88 5.23
CA PHE A 374 -13.35 -17.48 3.92
C PHE A 374 -12.04 -17.41 3.15
N PHE A 375 -11.67 -18.55 2.57
CA PHE A 375 -10.50 -18.70 1.72
C PHE A 375 -10.87 -19.54 0.51
N ASN A 376 -10.76 -18.94 -0.67
CA ASN A 376 -11.01 -19.61 -1.94
C ASN A 376 -9.95 -19.19 -2.96
N ILE A 377 -9.23 -20.17 -3.48
CA ILE A 377 -8.39 -19.98 -4.66
C ILE A 377 -8.82 -21.00 -5.69
N SER A 378 -9.13 -20.57 -6.90
CA SER A 378 -9.58 -21.46 -7.97
C SER A 378 -9.05 -21.08 -9.35
N ASN A 379 -8.95 -22.08 -10.22
CA ASN A 379 -8.48 -21.97 -11.60
C ASN A 379 -7.16 -21.19 -11.73
N SER A 380 -6.32 -21.20 -10.68
CA SER A 380 -5.14 -20.36 -10.59
C SER A 380 -3.87 -21.19 -10.78
N LYS A 381 -2.80 -20.53 -11.23
CA LYS A 381 -1.52 -21.17 -11.54
C LYS A 381 -0.42 -20.67 -10.62
N PHE A 382 0.37 -21.60 -10.10
CA PHE A 382 1.56 -21.31 -9.30
C PHE A 382 2.76 -22.01 -9.96
N ILE A 383 3.64 -21.22 -10.56
CA ILE A 383 4.71 -21.70 -11.42
C ILE A 383 6.05 -21.21 -10.89
N LYS A 384 6.94 -22.13 -10.53
CA LYS A 384 8.34 -21.84 -10.12
C LYS A 384 8.47 -20.81 -9.00
N ASN A 385 7.49 -20.72 -8.10
CA ASN A 385 7.64 -19.89 -6.92
C ASN A 385 8.59 -20.57 -5.92
N SER A 386 9.33 -19.79 -5.14
CA SER A 386 10.35 -20.32 -4.23
C SER A 386 10.40 -19.64 -2.86
N SER A 387 10.64 -20.44 -1.82
CA SER A 387 10.75 -20.00 -0.43
C SER A 387 11.57 -20.99 0.42
N TYR A 388 11.79 -20.68 1.70
CA TYR A 388 12.27 -21.69 2.66
C TYR A 388 11.19 -22.75 2.95
N ALA A 389 9.93 -22.36 3.17
CA ALA A 389 8.80 -23.31 3.21
C ALA A 389 7.53 -22.76 2.53
N GLY A 390 6.71 -23.64 1.96
CA GLY A 390 5.52 -23.23 1.20
C GLY A 390 5.89 -22.49 -0.08
N GLY A 391 6.49 -23.17 -1.05
CA GLY A 391 7.06 -22.56 -2.25
C GLY A 391 6.06 -21.75 -3.06
N ALA A 392 4.78 -22.14 -3.10
CA ALA A 392 3.71 -21.30 -3.64
C ALA A 392 2.83 -20.65 -2.54
N LEU A 393 2.32 -21.43 -1.60
CA LEU A 393 1.42 -20.97 -0.53
C LEU A 393 1.95 -21.40 0.84
N TYR A 394 1.90 -20.53 1.82
CA TYR A 394 2.12 -20.90 3.21
C TYR A 394 0.97 -20.44 4.10
N LEU A 395 0.45 -21.37 4.91
CA LEU A 395 -0.65 -21.13 5.83
C LEU A 395 -0.16 -21.27 7.27
N ASN A 396 -0.06 -20.15 7.95
CA ASN A 396 0.16 -20.08 9.39
C ASN A 396 -1.20 -19.90 10.08
N ASN A 397 -1.77 -20.99 10.61
CA ASN A 397 -2.97 -20.91 11.41
C ASN A 397 -2.74 -21.65 12.72
N TYR A 398 -2.38 -20.88 13.75
CA TYR A 398 -2.33 -21.33 15.13
C TYR A 398 -3.73 -21.25 15.72
N ASP A 399 -4.50 -22.33 15.62
CA ASP A 399 -5.34 -22.87 16.69
C ASP A 399 -6.45 -23.74 16.11
N TYR A 400 -6.42 -25.01 16.51
CA TYR A 400 -7.53 -25.97 16.42
C TYR A 400 -8.65 -25.61 17.42
N VAL A 401 -8.83 -24.33 17.75
CA VAL A 401 -9.85 -23.90 18.70
C VAL A 401 -11.17 -23.85 17.95
N SER A 402 -11.90 -24.95 18.13
CA SER A 402 -13.32 -25.14 17.84
C SER A 402 -14.16 -23.97 18.35
N THR A 403 -14.19 -22.87 17.61
CA THR A 403 -15.36 -22.01 17.57
C THR A 403 -16.27 -22.60 16.52
N SER A 404 -17.56 -22.73 16.83
CA SER A 404 -18.56 -23.52 16.11
C SER A 404 -18.78 -23.16 14.62
N ASN A 405 -18.03 -22.18 14.09
CA ASN A 405 -18.18 -21.64 12.74
C ASN A 405 -16.88 -21.59 11.92
N ASN A 406 -15.71 -21.98 12.45
CA ASN A 406 -14.46 -21.97 11.70
C ASN A 406 -14.20 -23.34 11.07
N LYS A 407 -14.13 -23.37 9.73
CA LYS A 407 -13.75 -24.54 8.95
C LYS A 407 -12.35 -24.99 9.37
N ASP A 408 -12.16 -26.31 9.53
CA ASP A 408 -10.85 -26.91 9.75
C ASP A 408 -9.91 -26.45 8.61
N ILE A 409 -8.65 -26.14 8.91
CA ILE A 409 -7.64 -25.80 7.88
C ILE A 409 -7.62 -26.87 6.78
N LYS A 410 -7.87 -28.14 7.16
CA LYS A 410 -8.02 -29.26 6.24
C LYS A 410 -9.13 -29.07 5.20
N GLU A 411 -10.23 -28.40 5.54
CA GLU A 411 -11.32 -28.09 4.62
C GLU A 411 -10.92 -27.00 3.61
N TYR A 412 -10.22 -25.95 4.06
CA TYR A 412 -9.68 -24.93 3.15
C TYR A 412 -8.74 -25.54 2.13
N ILE A 413 -7.89 -26.46 2.58
CA ILE A 413 -6.95 -27.19 1.73
C ILE A 413 -7.68 -28.16 0.80
N TYR A 414 -8.68 -28.87 1.30
CA TYR A 414 -9.51 -29.75 0.48
C TYR A 414 -10.12 -28.96 -0.68
N ASN A 415 -10.71 -27.79 -0.39
CA ASN A 415 -11.25 -26.90 -1.41
C ASN A 415 -10.15 -26.42 -2.37
N PHE A 416 -9.00 -25.99 -1.84
CA PHE A 416 -7.84 -25.58 -2.65
C PHE A 416 -7.38 -26.65 -3.65
N LYS A 417 -7.43 -27.92 -3.26
CA LYS A 417 -7.10 -29.06 -4.14
C LYS A 417 -8.19 -29.37 -5.17
N GLN A 418 -9.47 -29.15 -4.85
CA GLN A 418 -10.60 -29.42 -5.75
C GLN A 418 -10.85 -28.31 -6.79
N ASN A 419 -10.26 -27.14 -6.58
CA ASN A 419 -10.57 -25.93 -7.34
C ASN A 419 -9.77 -25.75 -8.65
N ASN A 420 -9.34 -26.84 -9.31
CA ASN A 420 -8.60 -26.80 -10.58
C ASN A 420 -7.34 -25.90 -10.59
N ASN A 421 -6.66 -25.78 -9.45
CA ASN A 421 -5.40 -25.05 -9.37
C ASN A 421 -4.25 -25.90 -9.94
N VAL A 422 -3.28 -25.23 -10.57
CA VAL A 422 -2.13 -25.88 -11.23
C VAL A 422 -0.82 -25.45 -10.57
N PHE A 423 -0.03 -26.42 -10.15
CA PHE A 423 1.29 -26.20 -9.55
C PHE A 423 2.37 -26.80 -10.44
N ILE A 424 3.36 -25.99 -10.83
CA ILE A 424 4.42 -26.41 -11.74
C ILE A 424 5.76 -25.95 -11.18
N ASN A 425 6.60 -26.91 -10.79
CA ASN A 425 7.99 -26.69 -10.41
C ASN A 425 8.22 -25.64 -9.31
N ASN A 426 7.27 -25.47 -8.38
CA ASN A 426 7.54 -24.67 -7.18
C ASN A 426 8.55 -25.40 -6.29
N THR A 427 9.34 -24.66 -5.52
CA THR A 427 10.41 -25.23 -4.70
C THR A 427 10.42 -24.62 -3.30
N SER A 428 10.58 -25.48 -2.30
CA SER A 428 10.86 -25.08 -0.92
C SER A 428 12.15 -25.74 -0.47
N GLU A 429 12.96 -25.04 0.34
CA GLU A 429 14.15 -25.65 0.93
C GLU A 429 13.79 -26.70 1.99
N SER A 430 12.82 -26.39 2.84
CA SER A 430 12.46 -27.19 4.00
C SER A 430 11.39 -28.22 3.70
N HIS A 431 10.19 -27.75 3.35
CA HIS A 431 9.02 -28.58 3.09
C HIS A 431 7.95 -27.75 2.37
N GLY A 432 7.02 -28.46 1.73
CA GLY A 432 5.89 -27.82 1.05
C GLY A 432 6.29 -27.06 -0.20
N ASN A 433 6.75 -27.77 -1.24
CA ASN A 433 7.09 -27.14 -2.53
C ASN A 433 5.92 -26.30 -3.07
N ASP A 434 4.70 -26.83 -2.99
CA ASP A 434 3.50 -26.12 -3.44
C ASP A 434 2.82 -25.40 -2.27
N TYR A 435 2.51 -26.12 -1.20
CA TYR A 435 1.89 -25.54 -0.01
C TYR A 435 2.58 -26.07 1.25
N GLY A 436 2.71 -25.24 2.28
CA GLY A 436 3.28 -25.62 3.57
C GLY A 436 2.57 -24.93 4.73
N SER A 437 2.79 -25.45 5.94
CA SER A 437 2.39 -24.79 7.18
C SER A 437 3.51 -24.88 8.21
N GLN A 438 3.26 -24.30 9.38
CA GLN A 438 4.13 -24.51 10.52
C GLN A 438 4.21 -25.98 10.98
N PRO A 439 5.26 -26.33 11.75
CA PRO A 439 5.33 -27.58 12.50
C PRO A 439 4.04 -27.83 13.29
N TYR A 440 3.48 -29.02 13.13
CA TYR A 440 2.19 -29.40 13.71
C TYR A 440 2.32 -30.62 14.64
N LEU A 441 2.96 -31.68 14.15
CA LEU A 441 3.06 -32.95 14.87
C LEU A 441 4.49 -33.45 14.90
N ILE A 442 4.86 -34.03 16.03
CA ILE A 442 6.12 -34.76 16.20
C ILE A 442 5.80 -36.21 16.57
N TYR A 443 6.43 -37.16 15.88
CA TYR A 443 6.32 -38.57 16.21
C TYR A 443 7.68 -39.24 16.22
N LEU A 444 7.77 -40.32 16.99
CA LEU A 444 8.96 -41.15 17.05
C LEU A 444 9.02 -41.99 15.76
N LYS A 445 10.11 -41.85 15.01
CA LYS A 445 10.41 -42.68 13.84
C LYS A 445 10.47 -44.15 14.27
N ASP A 446 9.83 -45.02 13.48
CA ASP A 446 9.73 -46.46 13.73
C ASP A 446 8.87 -46.87 14.95
N SER A 447 7.81 -46.10 15.24
CA SER A 447 6.80 -46.45 16.27
C SER A 447 6.02 -47.73 15.96
N ASN A 448 6.02 -48.20 14.72
CA ASN A 448 5.30 -49.39 14.29
C ASN A 448 6.11 -50.66 14.62
N ASP A 449 5.64 -51.32 15.68
CA ASP A 449 5.81 -52.74 16.04
C ASP A 449 7.11 -53.28 16.65
N LYS A 450 8.23 -52.54 16.75
CA LYS A 450 9.45 -53.08 17.42
C LYS A 450 10.36 -52.06 18.14
N LEU A 451 9.84 -50.95 18.66
CA LEU A 451 10.55 -50.19 19.70
C LEU A 451 10.20 -50.81 21.07
N GLN A 452 10.60 -52.07 21.28
CA GLN A 452 11.79 -52.45 22.06
C GLN A 452 11.71 -51.90 23.48
N LYS A 453 11.22 -52.73 24.41
CA LYS A 453 11.58 -52.62 25.83
C LYS A 453 13.09 -52.44 25.89
N VAL A 454 13.53 -51.26 26.30
CA VAL A 454 14.96 -51.01 26.53
C VAL A 454 15.24 -51.47 27.95
N GLU A 455 15.93 -52.59 28.08
CA GLU A 455 16.45 -53.01 29.38
C GLU A 455 17.60 -52.09 29.78
N MET A 456 17.44 -51.44 30.92
CA MET A 456 18.45 -50.55 31.49
C MET A 456 18.80 -51.01 32.90
N LYS A 457 20.09 -51.05 33.20
CA LYS A 457 20.57 -51.23 34.57
C LYS A 457 20.51 -49.89 35.30
N SER A 458 20.23 -49.92 36.59
CA SER A 458 20.31 -48.74 37.45
C SER A 458 21.69 -48.08 37.31
N GLY A 459 21.72 -46.76 37.09
CA GLY A 459 22.95 -46.00 36.83
C GLY A 459 23.37 -45.88 35.37
N ASN A 460 22.71 -46.56 34.42
CA ASN A 460 22.99 -46.36 33.00
C ASN A 460 22.32 -45.09 32.47
N PHE A 461 23.04 -44.32 31.64
CA PHE A 461 22.45 -43.24 30.87
C PHE A 461 21.65 -43.79 29.69
N PHE A 462 20.38 -43.39 29.57
CA PHE A 462 19.63 -43.58 28.34
C PHE A 462 20.04 -42.48 27.36
N TYR A 463 20.80 -42.83 26.33
CA TYR A 463 21.10 -41.87 25.28
C TYR A 463 19.84 -41.65 24.42
N ILE A 464 19.15 -40.55 24.69
CA ILE A 464 18.03 -40.03 23.88
C ILE A 464 18.44 -39.89 22.40
N SER A 465 19.74 -39.83 22.09
CA SER A 465 20.27 -39.82 20.71
C SER A 465 19.89 -41.04 19.86
N LYS A 466 19.31 -42.10 20.44
CA LYS A 466 18.71 -43.23 19.70
C LYS A 466 17.23 -43.00 19.32
N LEU A 467 16.57 -42.03 19.93
CA LEU A 467 15.20 -41.64 19.58
C LEU A 467 15.27 -40.65 18.41
N LEU A 468 14.90 -41.13 17.22
CA LEU A 468 14.77 -40.30 16.04
C LEU A 468 13.34 -39.78 15.97
N PHE A 469 13.16 -38.47 16.02
CA PHE A 469 11.85 -37.86 15.86
C PHE A 469 11.68 -37.33 14.44
N ILE A 470 10.48 -37.49 13.91
CA ILE A 470 10.05 -36.85 12.66
C ILE A 470 9.07 -35.76 13.05
N ILE A 471 9.32 -34.57 12.52
CA ILE A 471 8.45 -33.41 12.62
C ILE A 471 7.73 -33.28 11.29
N VAL A 472 6.41 -33.11 11.35
CA VAL A 472 5.58 -32.83 10.18
C VAL A 472 4.76 -31.57 10.38
N ASP A 473 4.40 -30.95 9.27
CA ASP A 473 3.43 -29.87 9.21
C ASP A 473 1.99 -30.41 9.25
N VAL A 474 0.97 -29.54 9.11
CA VAL A 474 -0.45 -29.96 9.17
C VAL A 474 -0.88 -30.81 7.96
N PHE A 475 -0.01 -30.90 6.95
CA PHE A 475 -0.19 -31.64 5.71
C PHE A 475 0.59 -32.95 5.69
N ASP A 476 1.13 -33.38 6.84
CA ASP A 476 1.98 -34.55 7.00
C ASP A 476 3.29 -34.49 6.19
N GLN A 477 3.75 -33.28 5.83
CA GLN A 477 5.00 -33.07 5.12
C GLN A 477 6.17 -33.03 6.12
N ILE A 478 7.21 -33.82 5.87
CA ILE A 478 8.38 -33.88 6.74
C ILE A 478 9.14 -32.56 6.67
N ILE A 479 9.34 -31.94 7.83
CA ILE A 479 10.09 -30.69 7.96
C ILE A 479 11.59 -31.01 8.04
N VAL A 480 12.35 -30.46 7.10
CA VAL A 480 13.81 -30.55 7.09
C VAL A 480 14.37 -29.15 7.21
N ASP A 481 15.04 -28.82 8.31
CA ASP A 481 15.59 -27.48 8.51
C ASP A 481 17.11 -27.47 8.27
N ARG A 482 17.52 -27.35 7.00
CA ARG A 482 18.94 -27.33 6.63
C ARG A 482 19.59 -25.98 6.90
N SER A 483 18.87 -24.90 6.60
CA SER A 483 19.33 -23.52 6.84
C SER A 483 19.22 -23.06 8.29
N LYS A 484 18.69 -23.89 9.20
CA LYS A 484 18.48 -23.57 10.62
C LYS A 484 17.59 -22.34 10.80
N TYR A 485 16.51 -22.26 10.04
CA TYR A 485 15.46 -21.25 10.23
C TYR A 485 14.94 -21.26 11.68
N TYR A 486 14.78 -22.45 12.26
CA TYR A 486 14.54 -22.63 13.68
C TYR A 486 15.88 -22.70 14.41
N SER A 487 16.19 -21.65 15.16
CA SER A 487 17.44 -21.55 15.93
C SER A 487 17.48 -22.53 17.09
N ASN A 488 16.32 -22.89 17.64
CA ASN A 488 16.22 -23.85 18.74
C ASN A 488 14.95 -24.71 18.65
N ILE A 489 15.11 -26.00 18.90
CA ILE A 489 14.03 -26.98 18.96
C ILE A 489 14.12 -27.68 20.31
N ILE A 490 13.18 -27.41 21.21
CA ILE A 490 13.17 -27.97 22.56
C ILE A 490 12.11 -29.06 22.64
N LEU A 491 12.56 -30.29 22.86
CA LEU A 491 11.68 -31.42 23.13
C LEU A 491 11.57 -31.64 24.64
N LYS A 492 10.35 -31.51 25.16
CA LYS A 492 10.00 -31.87 26.53
C LYS A 492 9.30 -33.22 26.54
N ILE A 493 9.84 -34.14 27.33
CA ILE A 493 9.35 -35.51 27.45
C ILE A 493 8.89 -35.70 28.89
N ALA A 494 7.64 -36.11 29.10
CA ALA A 494 7.14 -36.47 30.42
C ALA A 494 7.33 -37.97 30.67
N VAL A 495 7.64 -38.31 31.92
CA VAL A 495 7.94 -39.68 32.35
C VAL A 495 6.91 -40.07 33.39
N ILE A 496 6.15 -41.14 33.16
CA ILE A 496 5.21 -41.71 34.14
C ILE A 496 5.72 -43.08 34.59
N ASP A 497 5.82 -43.23 35.92
CA ASP A 497 5.98 -44.54 36.55
C ASP A 497 4.62 -45.23 36.68
N ASN A 498 4.46 -46.37 36.02
CA ASN A 498 3.23 -47.16 36.03
C ASN A 498 2.86 -47.66 37.44
N ASN A 499 3.81 -47.72 38.38
CA ASN A 499 3.53 -48.16 39.76
C ASN A 499 2.69 -47.15 40.57
N ILE A 500 2.54 -45.91 40.09
CA ILE A 500 1.81 -44.84 40.81
C ILE A 500 0.31 -44.83 40.43
N LEU A 501 -0.07 -45.35 39.26
CA LEU A 501 -1.45 -45.30 38.76
C LEU A 501 -2.32 -46.48 39.23
N ASN A 502 -1.72 -47.63 39.52
CA ASN A 502 -2.44 -48.82 39.96
C ASN A 502 -2.18 -49.05 41.45
N ASN A 503 -3.15 -48.70 42.29
CA ASN A 503 -3.14 -48.95 43.73
C ASN A 503 -3.25 -50.45 44.11
N THR A 504 -2.79 -51.35 43.24
CA THR A 504 -2.80 -52.80 43.42
C THR A 504 -1.38 -53.29 43.64
N LYS A 505 -1.15 -53.87 44.82
CA LYS A 505 0.10 -54.49 45.28
C LYS A 505 0.47 -55.74 44.47
N SER A 506 0.71 -55.61 43.17
CA SER A 506 1.38 -56.64 42.37
C SER A 506 2.66 -56.05 41.78
N ILE A 507 3.77 -56.33 42.46
CA ILE A 507 5.14 -56.11 42.01
C ILE A 507 5.34 -56.92 40.72
N GLN A 508 5.70 -56.27 39.61
CA GLN A 508 6.62 -56.76 38.55
C GLN A 508 6.48 -55.98 37.22
N SER A 509 6.48 -54.65 37.27
CA SER A 509 6.69 -53.87 36.06
C SER A 509 7.44 -52.58 36.41
N ASN A 510 8.78 -52.64 36.39
CA ASN A 510 9.66 -51.46 36.35
C ASN A 510 9.59 -50.81 34.95
N THR A 511 8.37 -50.61 34.45
CA THR A 511 8.12 -50.07 33.12
C THR A 511 7.88 -48.58 33.26
N ILE A 512 8.84 -47.80 32.80
CA ILE A 512 8.71 -46.36 32.69
C ILE A 512 8.05 -46.06 31.34
N LYS A 513 6.94 -45.31 31.35
CA LYS A 513 6.29 -44.85 30.13
C LYS A 513 6.69 -43.40 29.83
N LEU A 514 7.25 -43.18 28.65
CA LEU A 514 7.44 -41.83 28.10
C LEU A 514 6.12 -41.40 27.46
N ILE A 515 5.56 -40.27 27.90
CA ILE A 515 4.34 -39.69 27.34
C ILE A 515 4.51 -38.17 27.17
N GLY A 516 3.60 -37.54 26.42
CA GLY A 516 3.48 -36.08 26.39
C GLY A 516 4.70 -35.38 25.79
N ASN A 517 5.09 -35.75 24.57
CA ASN A 517 6.12 -35.05 23.82
C ASN A 517 5.59 -33.67 23.41
N GLU A 518 6.08 -32.62 24.05
CA GLU A 518 5.83 -31.23 23.67
C GLU A 518 7.09 -30.71 22.99
N CYS A 519 6.96 -30.21 21.76
CA CYS A 519 8.08 -29.68 20.99
C CYS A 519 7.89 -28.18 20.75
N ASN A 520 8.81 -27.38 21.26
CA ASN A 520 8.80 -25.93 21.13
C ASN A 520 9.85 -25.50 20.11
N PHE A 521 9.44 -24.68 19.15
CA PHE A 521 10.29 -24.12 18.10
C PHE A 521 10.52 -22.64 18.39
N TYR A 522 11.78 -22.21 18.32
CA TYR A 522 12.16 -20.81 18.45
C TYR A 522 12.84 -20.35 17.18
N GLN A 523 12.48 -19.14 16.75
CA GLN A 523 13.18 -18.38 15.73
C GLN A 523 13.94 -17.26 16.46
N GLU A 524 15.22 -17.05 16.13
CA GLU A 524 15.91 -15.84 16.60
C GLU A 524 15.29 -14.62 15.90
N ALA A 525 15.01 -13.57 16.66
CA ALA A 525 14.53 -12.32 16.10
C ALA A 525 15.71 -11.63 15.40
N ASP A 526 15.61 -11.50 14.06
CA ASP A 526 16.54 -10.72 13.24
C ASP A 526 16.40 -9.20 13.47
#